data_AF-A0A933Z713-F1
#
_entry.id   AF-A0A933Z713-F1
#
_cell.length_a   1.000
_cell.length_b   1.000
_cell.length_c   1.000
_cell.angle_alpha   90.00
_cell.angle_beta   90.00
_cell.angle_gamma   90.00
#
_symmetry.space_group_name_H-M   'P 1'
#
loop_
_entity.id
_entity.type
_entity.pdbx_description
1 polymer ?
#
loop_
_entity_poly.entity_id
_entity_poly.type
_entity_poly.pdbx_seq_one_letter_code
_entity_poly.pdbx_strand_id
1 'polypeptide(L)'
;MSTRSLALACIALLCACGSSQPSTRQPGPSTDRDPDNAVVVPLPRATGPDSDGDGIANERDTCPADPEDYDGFEDKDGCPDPDNDRDNIADVQDRCPNIPGPAPSGCPVNSSNDRDGDGIPDDADKCPDDPEDRDGFQDEDGCPDSDNDKDGIADKDDMCPSIPEDRDGFQDEDGCPDPDNDNDAILDVNDKCPNEPETFNGFQDEDGCPDVKQGRR
;
A
#
# COMPACT_ATOMS: atom_id res chain seq x y z
N MET A 1 -30.02 -53.58 -20.32
CA MET A 1 -29.67 -53.02 -21.64
C MET A 1 -28.47 -52.12 -21.38
N SER A 2 -27.22 -52.63 -21.40
CA SER A 2 -26.41 -53.00 -22.58
C SER A 2 -26.36 -51.82 -23.57
N THR A 3 -25.25 -51.16 -23.89
CA THR A 3 -23.91 -51.71 -24.18
C THR A 3 -22.80 -50.65 -24.10
N ARG A 4 -21.60 -51.11 -23.74
CA ARG A 4 -20.30 -50.46 -23.92
C ARG A 4 -19.86 -50.44 -25.41
N SER A 5 -18.97 -49.51 -25.77
CA SER A 5 -17.98 -49.61 -26.87
C SER A 5 -16.91 -48.56 -26.55
N LEU A 6 -15.64 -48.83 -26.20
CA LEU A 6 -14.58 -49.68 -26.74
C LEU A 6 -14.19 -49.42 -28.21
N ALA A 7 -13.29 -48.45 -28.36
CA ALA A 7 -11.87 -48.62 -28.73
C ALA A 7 -11.44 -48.85 -30.20
N LEU A 8 -10.16 -48.47 -30.42
CA LEU A 8 -9.22 -48.70 -31.56
C LEU A 8 -9.32 -47.72 -32.75
N ALA A 9 -8.23 -47.26 -33.37
CA ALA A 9 -6.79 -47.38 -33.14
C ALA A 9 -6.02 -46.46 -34.13
N CYS A 10 -4.77 -46.15 -33.76
CA CYS A 10 -3.58 -45.97 -34.60
C CYS A 10 -3.61 -45.00 -35.80
N ILE A 11 -2.67 -44.05 -35.81
CA ILE A 11 -1.55 -44.06 -36.76
C ILE A 11 -0.34 -43.42 -36.06
N ALA A 12 0.72 -44.21 -35.93
CA ALA A 12 2.06 -43.77 -35.59
C ALA A 12 2.75 -43.28 -36.87
N LEU A 13 3.38 -42.10 -36.81
CA LEU A 13 4.37 -41.70 -37.80
C LEU A 13 5.66 -41.30 -37.07
N LEU A 14 6.67 -42.15 -37.28
CA LEU A 14 8.07 -41.97 -36.90
C LEU A 14 8.74 -40.94 -37.81
N CYS A 15 9.47 -39.99 -37.21
CA CYS A 15 10.69 -39.31 -37.71
C CYS A 15 10.99 -38.15 -36.75
N ALA A 16 12.17 -37.85 -36.24
CA ALA A 16 13.52 -38.39 -36.35
C ALA A 16 14.35 -37.78 -35.19
N CYS A 17 15.39 -38.47 -34.74
CA CYS A 17 16.40 -37.91 -33.83
C CYS A 17 17.08 -36.67 -34.45
N GLY A 18 17.17 -35.58 -33.68
CA GLY A 18 18.01 -34.43 -33.96
C GLY A 18 18.68 -33.96 -32.67
N SER A 19 19.92 -34.40 -32.46
CA SER A 19 20.79 -34.01 -31.36
C SER A 19 21.11 -32.50 -31.42
N SER A 20 20.90 -31.77 -30.33
CA SER A 20 21.44 -30.41 -30.13
C SER A 20 21.58 -30.11 -28.64
N GLN A 21 22.76 -30.47 -28.14
CA GLN A 21 23.57 -29.94 -27.03
C GLN A 21 22.93 -29.21 -25.82
N PRO A 22 23.43 -29.48 -24.59
CA PRO A 22 23.07 -28.71 -23.40
C PRO A 22 23.65 -27.29 -23.51
N SER A 23 22.76 -26.30 -23.48
CA SER A 23 23.12 -24.89 -23.41
C SER A 23 23.75 -24.59 -22.05
N THR A 24 25.07 -24.63 -21.99
CA THR A 24 25.84 -23.98 -20.92
C THR A 24 25.59 -22.48 -21.00
N ARG A 25 24.65 -21.97 -20.20
CA ARG A 25 24.56 -20.53 -19.91
C ARG A 25 25.88 -20.12 -19.26
N GLN A 26 26.73 -19.47 -20.03
CA GLN A 26 27.81 -18.66 -19.48
C GLN A 26 27.18 -17.54 -18.66
N PRO A 27 27.70 -17.20 -17.46
CA PRO A 27 27.37 -15.93 -16.84
C PRO A 27 27.92 -14.83 -17.75
N GLY A 28 27.01 -14.06 -18.35
CA GLY A 28 27.37 -12.82 -19.03
C GLY A 28 27.93 -11.82 -18.02
N PRO A 29 28.64 -10.77 -18.48
CA PRO A 29 29.15 -9.74 -17.59
C PRO A 29 27.98 -9.14 -16.81
N SER A 30 28.04 -9.24 -15.48
CA SER A 30 27.18 -8.52 -14.56
C SER A 30 27.24 -7.04 -14.93
N THR A 31 26.19 -6.52 -15.57
CA THR A 31 25.88 -5.11 -15.39
C THR A 31 25.11 -5.04 -14.08
N ASP A 32 25.86 -5.08 -12.98
CA ASP A 32 25.40 -4.45 -11.74
C ASP A 32 25.04 -3.02 -12.15
N ARG A 33 23.73 -2.76 -12.27
CA ARG A 33 23.23 -1.40 -12.25
C ARG A 33 23.22 -1.05 -10.78
N ASP A 34 24.33 -0.47 -10.33
CA ASP A 34 24.34 0.31 -9.10
C ASP A 34 23.20 1.32 -9.17
N PRO A 35 22.29 1.36 -8.19
CA PRO A 35 21.20 2.34 -8.14
C PRO A 35 21.69 3.75 -7.76
N ASP A 36 22.98 3.92 -7.48
CA ASP A 36 23.58 5.20 -7.10
C ASP A 36 24.21 5.97 -8.27
N ASN A 37 24.04 5.49 -9.52
CA ASN A 37 24.55 6.21 -10.68
C ASN A 37 23.55 7.29 -11.13
N ALA A 38 23.34 8.28 -10.25
CA ALA A 38 22.81 9.58 -10.62
C ALA A 38 23.57 10.07 -11.86
N VAL A 39 22.84 10.59 -12.83
CA VAL A 39 23.41 11.22 -14.00
C VAL A 39 24.07 12.51 -13.52
N VAL A 40 25.31 12.40 -13.02
CA VAL A 40 26.18 13.57 -12.86
C VAL A 40 26.42 14.10 -14.25
N VAL A 41 25.60 15.06 -14.66
CA VAL A 41 25.90 15.93 -15.80
C VAL A 41 27.27 16.51 -15.47
N PRO A 42 28.34 16.21 -16.24
CA PRO A 42 29.67 16.67 -15.89
C PRO A 42 29.70 18.17 -16.19
N LEU A 43 29.30 18.97 -15.20
CA LEU A 43 29.29 20.41 -15.32
C LEU A 43 30.74 20.90 -15.43
N PRO A 44 30.97 21.93 -16.26
CA PRO A 44 32.31 22.44 -16.50
C PRO A 44 32.87 22.96 -15.18
N ARG A 45 33.88 22.25 -14.67
CA ARG A 45 34.73 22.58 -13.50
C ARG A 45 34.68 24.08 -13.19
N ALA A 46 34.09 24.45 -12.06
CA ALA A 46 33.92 25.84 -11.66
C ALA A 46 35.25 26.61 -11.81
N THR A 47 35.27 27.62 -12.68
CA THR A 47 36.41 28.51 -12.84
C THR A 47 36.31 29.64 -11.83
N GLY A 48 36.43 29.35 -10.53
CA GLY A 48 36.27 30.33 -9.45
C GLY A 48 36.08 29.68 -8.08
N PRO A 49 35.94 30.46 -6.99
CA PRO A 49 35.43 29.97 -5.71
C PRO A 49 34.01 29.43 -5.87
N ASP A 50 33.75 28.33 -5.18
CA ASP A 50 32.52 27.55 -5.18
C ASP A 50 32.38 27.08 -3.72
N SER A 51 31.38 27.62 -3.02
CA SER A 51 31.28 27.57 -1.56
C SER A 51 30.56 26.33 -1.05
N ASP A 52 29.49 25.92 -1.72
CA ASP A 52 28.68 24.74 -1.43
C ASP A 52 29.10 23.52 -2.25
N GLY A 53 29.89 23.71 -3.31
CA GLY A 53 30.52 22.64 -4.07
C GLY A 53 29.61 22.02 -5.11
N ASP A 54 28.56 22.73 -5.54
CA ASP A 54 27.60 22.24 -6.52
C ASP A 54 28.12 22.32 -7.97
N GLY A 55 29.27 22.97 -8.20
CA GLY A 55 29.90 23.11 -9.52
C GLY A 55 29.58 24.42 -10.24
N ILE A 56 28.76 25.30 -9.64
CA ILE A 56 28.54 26.67 -10.05
C ILE A 56 29.46 27.56 -9.20
N ALA A 57 30.04 28.60 -9.81
CA ALA A 57 30.96 29.47 -9.09
C ALA A 57 30.16 30.56 -8.37
N ASN A 58 30.56 30.99 -7.17
CA ASN A 58 29.89 32.00 -6.34
C ASN A 58 29.46 33.30 -7.06
N GLU A 59 30.14 33.65 -8.16
CA GLU A 59 29.83 34.83 -8.98
C GLU A 59 28.70 34.63 -10.01
N ARG A 60 28.32 33.37 -10.26
CA ARG A 60 27.26 32.90 -11.16
C ARG A 60 26.18 32.11 -10.44
N ASP A 61 26.35 31.93 -9.13
CA ASP A 61 25.52 31.19 -8.22
C ASP A 61 24.67 32.19 -7.42
N THR A 62 23.36 31.98 -7.45
CA THR A 62 22.35 32.81 -6.79
C THR A 62 22.20 32.45 -5.32
N CYS A 63 22.53 31.21 -4.94
CA CYS A 63 22.53 30.71 -3.59
C CYS A 63 23.91 30.12 -3.19
N PRO A 64 24.98 30.94 -3.02
CA PRO A 64 26.37 30.46 -2.84
C PRO A 64 26.69 29.78 -1.51
N ALA A 65 25.70 29.25 -0.82
CA ALA A 65 25.84 28.45 0.39
C ALA A 65 24.92 27.22 0.40
N ASP A 66 24.00 27.12 -0.57
CA ASP A 66 22.98 26.10 -0.64
C ASP A 66 23.15 25.40 -2.00
N PRO A 67 23.59 24.13 -2.03
CA PRO A 67 23.89 23.46 -3.28
C PRO A 67 22.63 23.19 -4.11
N GLU A 68 22.76 23.40 -5.41
CA GLU A 68 21.83 22.93 -6.45
C GLU A 68 21.52 21.41 -6.34
N ASP A 69 20.26 21.01 -6.54
CA ASP A 69 19.80 19.61 -6.46
C ASP A 69 19.70 18.89 -7.82
N TYR A 70 19.92 19.60 -8.94
CA TYR A 70 20.12 19.05 -10.28
C TYR A 70 19.06 18.04 -10.72
N ASP A 71 17.79 18.41 -10.63
CA ASP A 71 16.65 17.59 -11.04
C ASP A 71 16.15 17.89 -12.47
N GLY A 72 16.77 18.88 -13.14
CA GLY A 72 16.41 19.31 -14.49
C GLY A 72 15.49 20.53 -14.53
N PHE A 73 15.09 21.06 -13.38
CA PHE A 73 14.39 22.32 -13.20
C PHE A 73 15.38 23.38 -12.70
N GLU A 74 15.34 24.57 -13.31
CA GLU A 74 16.15 25.76 -12.96
C GLU A 74 17.67 25.60 -12.63
N ASP A 75 18.31 24.43 -12.87
CA ASP A 75 19.73 23.96 -12.64
C ASP A 75 20.91 24.94 -12.85
N LYS A 76 20.67 26.10 -13.46
CA LYS A 76 21.69 27.06 -13.89
C LYS A 76 21.85 28.24 -12.95
N ASP A 77 20.91 28.46 -12.05
CA ASP A 77 20.95 29.59 -11.14
C ASP A 77 21.71 29.28 -9.84
N GLY A 78 21.97 28.00 -9.54
CA GLY A 78 22.75 27.55 -8.38
C GLY A 78 21.95 27.62 -7.10
N CYS A 79 20.66 27.38 -7.18
CA CYS A 79 19.77 27.34 -6.04
C CYS A 79 19.01 26.02 -6.05
N PRO A 80 18.86 25.33 -4.91
CA PRO A 80 17.96 24.19 -4.85
C PRO A 80 16.52 24.67 -5.03
N ASP A 81 15.76 23.95 -5.84
CA ASP A 81 14.32 24.17 -6.05
C ASP A 81 13.52 23.05 -5.40
N PRO A 82 13.11 23.19 -4.12
CA PRO A 82 12.45 22.11 -3.39
C PRO A 82 10.94 21.97 -3.71
N ASP A 83 10.39 22.84 -4.54
CA ASP A 83 9.00 22.88 -5.00
C ASP A 83 8.97 23.63 -6.36
N ASN A 84 9.28 22.89 -7.42
CA ASN A 84 9.49 23.43 -8.77
C ASN A 84 8.24 24.15 -9.33
N ASP A 85 7.05 23.62 -9.06
CA ASP A 85 5.80 24.15 -9.62
C ASP A 85 5.05 25.14 -8.69
N ARG A 86 5.50 25.23 -7.44
CA ARG A 86 5.07 26.19 -6.42
C ARG A 86 3.64 25.97 -5.95
N ASP A 87 3.21 24.72 -5.89
CA ASP A 87 1.89 24.33 -5.38
C ASP A 87 1.83 24.11 -3.85
N ASN A 88 2.98 24.24 -3.17
CA ASN A 88 3.23 24.01 -1.75
C ASN A 88 3.37 22.54 -1.33
N ILE A 89 3.67 21.65 -2.27
CA ILE A 89 4.07 20.27 -2.05
C ILE A 89 5.51 20.13 -2.57
N ALA A 90 6.42 19.61 -1.73
CA ALA A 90 7.81 19.49 -2.14
C ALA A 90 7.96 18.44 -3.25
N ASP A 91 8.93 18.59 -4.18
CA ASP A 91 9.08 17.67 -5.33
C ASP A 91 9.22 16.19 -4.93
N VAL A 92 9.78 15.93 -3.75
CA VAL A 92 9.92 14.58 -3.18
C VAL A 92 8.60 13.96 -2.69
N GLN A 93 7.57 14.78 -2.50
CA GLN A 93 6.21 14.43 -2.06
C GLN A 93 5.17 14.66 -3.15
N ASP A 94 5.50 15.44 -4.17
CA ASP A 94 4.64 15.74 -5.30
C ASP A 94 4.74 14.63 -6.36
N ARG A 95 3.59 14.09 -6.76
CA ARG A 95 3.51 13.10 -7.85
C ARG A 95 3.66 13.75 -9.23
N CYS A 96 3.43 15.06 -9.32
CA CYS A 96 3.55 15.87 -10.51
C CYS A 96 4.49 17.08 -10.33
N PRO A 97 5.80 16.89 -10.03
CA PRO A 97 6.72 17.95 -9.57
C PRO A 97 6.79 19.23 -10.42
N ASN A 98 6.34 19.19 -11.68
CA ASN A 98 6.44 20.32 -12.62
C ASN A 98 5.07 20.87 -13.05
N ILE A 99 3.96 20.45 -12.44
CA ILE A 99 2.60 20.78 -12.87
C ILE A 99 1.70 21.03 -11.65
N PRO A 100 1.35 22.30 -11.34
CA PRO A 100 0.70 22.61 -10.07
C PRO A 100 -0.60 21.87 -9.83
N GLY A 101 -0.76 21.28 -8.65
CA GLY A 101 -1.98 20.61 -8.23
C GLY A 101 -2.39 20.91 -6.79
N PRO A 102 -3.53 20.38 -6.34
CA PRO A 102 -3.88 20.37 -4.93
C PRO A 102 -3.28 19.17 -4.20
N ALA A 103 -3.06 19.31 -2.89
CA ALA A 103 -2.78 18.20 -2.00
C ALA A 103 -3.92 17.14 -2.00
N PRO A 104 -3.62 15.86 -1.72
CA PRO A 104 -2.30 15.34 -1.33
C PRO A 104 -1.37 14.98 -2.49
N SER A 105 -1.88 14.88 -3.72
CA SER A 105 -1.11 14.35 -4.85
C SER A 105 -0.21 15.36 -5.56
N GLY A 106 -0.52 16.66 -5.50
CA GLY A 106 0.19 17.72 -6.25
C GLY A 106 -0.08 17.68 -7.76
N CYS A 107 -1.02 16.85 -8.19
CA CYS A 107 -1.38 16.74 -9.61
C CYS A 107 -2.68 17.47 -9.95
N PRO A 108 -2.80 18.09 -11.14
CA PRO A 108 -4.04 18.73 -11.53
C PRO A 108 -5.18 17.71 -11.77
N VAL A 109 -6.32 17.97 -11.12
CA VAL A 109 -7.59 17.21 -11.18
C VAL A 109 -8.30 17.21 -12.55
N ASN A 110 -7.68 17.79 -13.58
CA ASN A 110 -8.18 17.77 -14.97
C ASN A 110 -7.04 17.41 -15.92
N SER A 111 -6.15 16.54 -15.49
CA SER A 111 -5.21 15.88 -16.38
C SER A 111 -6.04 15.07 -17.37
N SER A 112 -5.78 15.19 -18.66
CA SER A 112 -6.42 14.38 -19.70
C SER A 112 -6.13 12.85 -19.61
N ASN A 113 -5.58 12.40 -18.47
CA ASN A 113 -5.13 11.07 -18.10
C ASN A 113 -5.62 10.70 -16.67
N ASP A 114 -6.87 11.02 -16.34
CA ASP A 114 -7.56 10.55 -15.12
C ASP A 114 -8.84 9.88 -15.62
N ARG A 115 -8.79 8.55 -15.76
CA ARG A 115 -9.78 7.76 -16.51
C ARG A 115 -11.07 7.54 -15.74
N ASP A 116 -11.02 7.35 -14.44
CA ASP A 116 -12.18 7.15 -13.59
C ASP A 116 -12.67 8.45 -12.92
N GLY A 117 -11.86 9.51 -12.95
CA GLY A 117 -12.23 10.83 -12.49
C GLY A 117 -12.19 10.98 -10.98
N ASP A 118 -11.40 10.16 -10.29
CA ASP A 118 -11.26 10.21 -8.83
C ASP A 118 -10.31 11.31 -8.34
N GLY A 119 -9.62 11.99 -9.27
CA GLY A 119 -8.69 13.08 -9.02
C GLY A 119 -7.23 12.66 -8.83
N ILE A 120 -6.91 11.38 -9.02
CA ILE A 120 -5.56 10.82 -9.07
C ILE A 120 -5.24 10.50 -10.54
N PRO A 121 -4.14 11.01 -11.11
CA PRO A 121 -3.78 10.66 -12.48
C PRO A 121 -3.45 9.18 -12.66
N ASP A 122 -3.78 8.61 -13.82
CA ASP A 122 -3.60 7.20 -14.21
C ASP A 122 -2.18 6.63 -13.94
N ASP A 123 -1.14 7.46 -13.95
CA ASP A 123 0.25 7.07 -13.72
C ASP A 123 0.64 7.01 -12.23
N ALA A 124 -0.13 7.69 -11.39
CA ALA A 124 -0.02 7.67 -9.94
C ALA A 124 -1.10 6.83 -9.24
N ASP A 125 -2.12 6.43 -9.99
CA ASP A 125 -3.24 5.61 -9.57
C ASP A 125 -2.92 4.10 -9.70
N LYS A 126 -3.14 3.34 -8.62
CA LYS A 126 -2.99 1.88 -8.62
C LYS A 126 -4.18 1.15 -9.27
N CYS A 127 -5.34 1.78 -9.30
CA CYS A 127 -6.57 1.30 -9.92
C CYS A 127 -7.16 2.30 -10.95
N PRO A 128 -6.46 2.60 -12.06
CA PRO A 128 -6.83 3.67 -13.02
C PRO A 128 -8.16 3.55 -13.78
N ASP A 129 -8.97 2.55 -13.47
CA ASP A 129 -10.27 2.32 -14.09
C ASP A 129 -11.39 2.20 -13.02
N ASP A 130 -11.05 2.23 -11.73
CA ASP A 130 -11.95 2.03 -10.60
C ASP A 130 -11.73 3.19 -9.62
N PRO A 131 -12.69 4.13 -9.51
CA PRO A 131 -12.48 5.36 -8.75
C PRO A 131 -12.34 5.10 -7.25
N GLU A 132 -11.37 5.76 -6.63
CA GLU A 132 -11.17 5.86 -5.18
C GLU A 132 -12.45 6.24 -4.41
N ASP A 133 -12.66 5.63 -3.24
CA ASP A 133 -13.83 5.82 -2.39
C ASP A 133 -13.63 6.69 -1.14
N ARG A 134 -12.54 7.47 -1.05
CA ARG A 134 -12.38 8.68 -0.21
C ARG A 134 -13.16 8.68 1.12
N ASP A 135 -12.90 7.70 1.95
CA ASP A 135 -13.52 7.53 3.26
C ASP A 135 -12.53 7.78 4.43
N GLY A 136 -11.28 8.10 4.10
CA GLY A 136 -10.18 8.32 5.05
C GLY A 136 -9.29 7.11 5.26
N PHE A 137 -9.48 6.04 4.49
CA PHE A 137 -8.63 4.85 4.46
C PHE A 137 -7.93 4.73 3.10
N GLN A 138 -6.61 4.86 3.10
CA GLN A 138 -5.75 4.72 1.91
C GLN A 138 -6.12 5.58 0.67
N ASP A 139 -6.92 6.64 0.85
CA ASP A 139 -7.35 7.62 -0.17
C ASP A 139 -6.29 8.11 -1.18
N GLU A 140 -4.99 8.01 -0.87
CA GLU A 140 -3.92 8.48 -1.75
C GLU A 140 -3.48 7.46 -2.80
N ASP A 141 -4.00 6.22 -2.76
CA ASP A 141 -3.51 5.14 -3.61
C ASP A 141 -4.32 4.91 -4.90
N GLY A 142 -5.53 5.46 -4.96
CA GLY A 142 -6.41 5.46 -6.13
C GLY A 142 -7.27 4.22 -6.25
N CYS A 143 -7.23 3.32 -5.26
CA CYS A 143 -8.03 2.11 -5.28
C CYS A 143 -9.18 2.20 -4.28
N PRO A 144 -10.42 1.87 -4.69
CA PRO A 144 -11.52 1.77 -3.74
C PRO A 144 -11.28 0.63 -2.75
N ASP A 145 -11.39 0.93 -1.46
CA ASP A 145 -11.29 -0.02 -0.35
C ASP A 145 -12.68 -0.31 0.21
N SER A 146 -13.37 -1.31 -0.33
CA SER A 146 -14.77 -1.60 0.05
C SER A 146 -14.97 -2.37 1.37
N ASP A 147 -13.88 -2.74 2.04
CA ASP A 147 -13.80 -3.51 3.29
C ASP A 147 -12.43 -3.21 3.93
N ASN A 148 -12.36 -2.08 4.63
CA ASN A 148 -11.12 -1.48 5.10
C ASN A 148 -10.36 -2.37 6.09
N ASP A 149 -11.08 -2.99 7.01
CA ASP A 149 -10.49 -3.81 8.07
C ASP A 149 -10.38 -5.30 7.72
N LYS A 150 -10.98 -5.69 6.60
CA LYS A 150 -10.84 -7.00 5.95
C LYS A 150 -11.45 -8.11 6.77
N ASP A 151 -12.50 -7.80 7.52
CA ASP A 151 -13.27 -8.80 8.22
C ASP A 151 -14.23 -9.56 7.29
N GLY A 152 -14.56 -9.02 6.11
CA GLY A 152 -15.44 -9.59 5.11
C GLY A 152 -16.87 -9.02 5.09
N ILE A 153 -17.14 -7.97 5.87
CA ILE A 153 -18.33 -7.11 5.81
C ILE A 153 -17.90 -5.83 5.11
N ALA A 154 -18.70 -5.36 4.15
CA ALA A 154 -18.34 -4.14 3.43
C ALA A 154 -18.54 -2.92 4.32
N ASP A 155 -17.71 -1.88 4.22
CA ASP A 155 -17.75 -0.69 5.12
C ASP A 155 -19.14 -0.03 5.20
N LYS A 156 -19.90 -0.09 4.10
CA LYS A 156 -21.27 0.43 4.02
C LYS A 156 -22.31 -0.33 4.86
N ASP A 157 -22.02 -1.58 5.18
CA ASP A 157 -22.87 -2.48 5.97
C ASP A 157 -22.25 -2.76 7.36
N ASP A 158 -21.02 -2.31 7.60
CA ASP A 158 -20.24 -2.50 8.82
C ASP A 158 -20.47 -1.35 9.83
N MET A 159 -20.76 -1.68 11.09
CA MET A 159 -20.90 -0.71 12.17
C MET A 159 -19.55 -0.22 12.73
N CYS A 160 -18.48 -0.98 12.50
CA CYS A 160 -17.12 -0.70 12.89
C CYS A 160 -16.13 -0.83 11.70
N PRO A 161 -16.22 0.02 10.63
CA PRO A 161 -15.46 -0.10 9.36
C PRO A 161 -13.92 0.00 9.44
N SER A 162 -13.33 -0.07 10.61
CA SER A 162 -11.88 0.05 10.82
C SER A 162 -11.38 -0.89 11.92
N ILE A 163 -12.26 -1.73 12.47
CA ILE A 163 -11.99 -2.62 13.59
C ILE A 163 -12.60 -3.98 13.25
N PRO A 164 -11.76 -4.98 12.91
CA PRO A 164 -12.27 -6.26 12.45
C PRO A 164 -13.15 -6.97 13.49
N GLU A 165 -14.25 -7.55 13.03
CA GLU A 165 -15.08 -8.52 13.73
C GLU A 165 -14.28 -9.71 14.31
N ASP A 166 -14.63 -10.18 15.52
CA ASP A 166 -13.96 -11.29 16.21
C ASP A 166 -14.66 -12.66 16.08
N ARG A 167 -15.73 -12.75 15.27
CA ARG A 167 -16.30 -13.98 14.68
C ARG A 167 -16.29 -15.19 15.61
N ASP A 168 -16.97 -15.06 16.74
CA ASP A 168 -17.11 -16.13 17.73
C ASP A 168 -18.52 -16.77 17.73
N GLY A 169 -19.42 -16.26 16.88
CA GLY A 169 -20.81 -16.68 16.76
C GLY A 169 -21.80 -15.82 17.53
N PHE A 170 -21.33 -14.74 18.17
CA PHE A 170 -22.13 -13.73 18.82
C PHE A 170 -22.11 -12.43 17.99
N GLN A 171 -23.28 -12.02 17.51
CA GLN A 171 -23.48 -10.79 16.74
C GLN A 171 -22.56 -10.51 15.53
N ASP A 172 -21.82 -11.52 15.02
CA ASP A 172 -20.95 -11.49 13.82
C ASP A 172 -21.47 -10.79 12.53
N GLU A 173 -22.76 -10.42 12.47
CA GLU A 173 -23.39 -9.77 11.30
C GLU A 173 -23.28 -8.24 11.32
N ASP A 174 -22.90 -7.60 12.43
CA ASP A 174 -22.81 -6.14 12.52
C ASP A 174 -21.40 -5.57 12.24
N GLY A 175 -20.37 -6.41 12.21
CA GLY A 175 -18.99 -6.05 11.90
C GLY A 175 -18.22 -5.43 13.06
N CYS A 176 -18.81 -5.39 14.25
CA CYS A 176 -18.16 -4.88 15.44
C CYS A 176 -17.72 -6.03 16.35
N PRO A 177 -16.45 -6.09 16.77
CA PRO A 177 -16.03 -7.10 17.73
C PRO A 177 -16.76 -6.94 19.07
N ASP A 178 -17.19 -8.06 19.62
CA ASP A 178 -17.87 -8.17 20.91
C ASP A 178 -16.98 -8.91 21.90
N PRO A 179 -15.97 -8.25 22.51
CA PRO A 179 -14.97 -8.93 23.34
C PRO A 179 -15.47 -9.35 24.74
N ASP A 180 -16.74 -9.06 25.07
CA ASP A 180 -17.46 -9.41 26.31
C ASP A 180 -18.96 -9.56 25.99
N ASN A 181 -19.31 -10.69 25.39
CA ASN A 181 -20.64 -10.98 24.86
C ASN A 181 -21.79 -10.81 25.88
N ASP A 182 -21.59 -11.25 27.12
CA ASP A 182 -22.64 -11.17 28.16
C ASP A 182 -22.55 -9.93 29.07
N ASN A 183 -21.53 -9.10 28.83
CA ASN A 183 -21.32 -7.80 29.45
C ASN A 183 -21.18 -7.87 30.98
N ASP A 184 -20.52 -8.92 31.48
CA ASP A 184 -20.26 -9.10 32.91
C ASP A 184 -18.91 -8.50 33.38
N ALA A 185 -18.13 -7.93 32.45
CA ALA A 185 -16.79 -7.37 32.60
C ALA A 185 -15.62 -8.39 32.63
N ILE A 186 -15.87 -9.64 32.27
CA ILE A 186 -14.87 -10.67 31.99
C ILE A 186 -14.87 -10.92 30.48
N LEU A 187 -13.75 -10.61 29.82
CA LEU A 187 -13.65 -10.79 28.36
C LEU A 187 -13.81 -12.27 27.97
N ASP A 188 -14.44 -12.55 26.83
CA ASP A 188 -14.75 -13.92 26.37
C ASP A 188 -13.53 -14.85 26.34
N VAL A 189 -12.34 -14.30 26.03
CA VAL A 189 -11.07 -15.02 26.04
C VAL A 189 -10.65 -15.55 27.42
N ASN A 190 -11.18 -14.95 28.49
CA ASN A 190 -10.94 -15.32 29.89
C ASN A 190 -12.21 -15.89 30.56
N ASP A 191 -13.34 -15.87 29.86
CA ASP A 191 -14.63 -16.32 30.35
C ASP A 191 -14.83 -17.83 30.07
N LYS A 192 -15.25 -18.61 31.08
CA LYS A 192 -15.58 -20.04 30.88
C LYS A 192 -17.01 -20.26 30.39
N CYS A 193 -17.88 -19.29 30.61
CA CYS A 193 -19.25 -19.25 30.16
C CYS A 193 -19.50 -17.93 29.38
N PRO A 194 -18.89 -17.74 28.19
CA PRO A 194 -18.83 -16.44 27.46
C PRO A 194 -20.18 -15.90 26.95
N ASN A 195 -21.30 -16.44 27.41
CA ASN A 195 -22.65 -16.05 27.00
C ASN A 195 -23.62 -16.12 28.20
N GLU A 196 -23.10 -16.32 29.42
CA GLU A 196 -23.85 -16.43 30.66
C GLU A 196 -23.22 -15.54 31.73
N PRO A 197 -23.84 -14.40 32.09
CA PRO A 197 -23.17 -13.40 32.90
C PRO A 197 -22.85 -13.89 34.32
N GLU A 198 -21.66 -13.59 34.79
CA GLU A 198 -21.16 -13.88 36.13
C GLU A 198 -22.08 -13.33 37.23
N THR A 199 -22.16 -14.07 38.33
CA THR A 199 -22.83 -13.67 39.56
C THR A 199 -21.83 -13.32 40.64
N PHE A 200 -21.39 -12.06 40.69
CA PHE A 200 -20.48 -11.51 41.71
C PHE A 200 -20.99 -11.66 43.17
N ASN A 201 -20.67 -12.79 43.82
CA ASN A 201 -21.17 -13.15 45.15
C ASN A 201 -20.08 -13.58 46.17
N GLY A 202 -18.82 -13.41 45.77
CA GLY A 202 -17.63 -13.79 46.52
C GLY A 202 -17.33 -15.29 46.42
N PHE A 203 -17.70 -15.94 45.33
CA PHE A 203 -17.41 -17.35 45.04
C PHE A 203 -17.15 -17.50 43.54
N GLN A 204 -15.89 -17.78 43.19
CA GLN A 204 -15.42 -17.95 41.80
C GLN A 204 -15.69 -16.78 40.83
N ASP A 205 -15.98 -15.57 41.35
CA ASP A 205 -16.19 -14.31 40.63
C ASP A 205 -15.13 -13.87 39.56
N GLU A 206 -14.11 -14.68 39.28
CA GLU A 206 -13.07 -14.43 38.25
C GLU A 206 -13.17 -15.43 37.10
N ASP A 207 -14.14 -16.35 37.10
CA ASP A 207 -14.21 -17.44 36.13
C ASP A 207 -15.31 -17.31 35.07
N GLY A 208 -16.13 -16.26 35.16
CA GLY A 208 -17.08 -15.88 34.12
C GLY A 208 -18.35 -16.71 34.12
N CYS A 209 -18.62 -17.49 35.17
CA CYS A 209 -19.72 -18.43 35.18
C CYS A 209 -20.70 -18.15 36.33
N PRO A 210 -22.02 -18.13 36.07
CA PRO A 210 -23.00 -17.86 37.11
C PRO A 210 -22.98 -18.95 38.19
N ASP A 211 -22.49 -18.58 39.37
CA ASP A 211 -22.36 -19.49 40.49
C ASP A 211 -23.32 -19.19 41.65
N VAL A 212 -23.59 -20.22 42.45
CA VAL A 212 -24.30 -20.06 43.73
C VAL A 212 -23.40 -20.38 44.90
N LYS A 213 -23.28 -19.43 45.83
CA LYS A 213 -22.65 -19.68 47.12
C LYS A 213 -23.43 -20.77 47.86
N GLN A 214 -22.94 -22.02 47.83
CA GLN A 214 -23.58 -23.09 48.58
C GLN A 214 -23.59 -22.70 50.06
N GLY A 215 -24.79 -22.40 50.57
CA GLY A 215 -24.98 -22.02 51.96
C GLY A 215 -24.41 -23.10 52.86
N ARG A 216 -23.44 -22.74 53.70
CA ARG A 216 -22.90 -23.62 54.75
C ARG A 216 -24.08 -24.09 55.61
N ARG A 217 -24.50 -25.34 55.41
CA ARG A 217 -25.45 -26.05 56.25
C ARG A 217 -24.82 -26.43 57.59
#